data_AF-A0A1G0Y9A9-F1
#
_entry.id   AF-A0A1G0Y9A9-F1
#
_cell.length_a   1.000
_cell.length_b   1.000
_cell.length_c   1.000
_cell.angle_alpha   90.00
_cell.angle_beta   90.00
_cell.angle_gamma   90.00
#
_symmetry.space_group_name_H-M   'P 1'
#
loop_
_entity.id
_entity.type
_entity.pdbx_description
1 polymer ?
#
loop_
_entity_poly.entity_id
_entity_poly.type
_entity_poly.pdbx_seq_one_letter_code
_entity_poly.pdbx_strand_id
1 'polypeptide(L)'
;MALLEEAVEDRRFELGATAEGEGVLERLWVQLDYLKQGQFETAIRHLAVMVQRDNEPAAYLILAAAYLLEEEFDCALTILDILLHSDSDYAEAWRLKEWLCRRFPRCGGGQRFVGQRKAGLCV
;
A
#
# COMPACT_ATOMS: atom_id res chain seq x y z
N MET A 1 2.53 6.15 9.67
CA MET A 1 3.83 6.55 9.07
C MET A 1 4.97 5.71 9.59
N ALA A 2 5.29 5.71 10.90
CA ALA A 2 6.38 4.88 11.45
C ALA A 2 6.33 3.40 11.03
N LEU A 3 5.14 2.79 11.01
CA LEU A 3 4.95 1.39 10.60
C LEU A 3 5.31 1.12 9.12
N LEU A 4 5.16 2.11 8.23
CA LEU A 4 5.54 1.96 6.83
C LEU A 4 7.04 2.15 6.63
N GLU A 5 7.66 3.00 7.44
CA GLU A 5 9.12 3.23 7.42
C GLU A 5 9.85 1.95 7.85
N GLU A 6 9.36 1.31 8.91
CA GLU A 6 9.85 0.00 9.38
C GLU A 6 9.74 -1.07 8.28
N ALA A 7 8.60 -1.14 7.57
CA ALA A 7 8.40 -2.10 6.49
C ALA A 7 9.37 -1.89 5.30
N VAL A 8 9.78 -0.65 5.01
CA VAL A 8 10.78 -0.36 3.97
C VAL A 8 12.18 -0.71 4.43
N GLU A 9 12.50 -0.50 5.72
CA GLU A 9 13.78 -0.90 6.30
C GLU A 9 13.94 -2.42 6.36
N ASP A 10 12.86 -3.15 6.65
CA ASP A 10 12.90 -4.63 6.64
C ASP A 10 13.23 -5.17 5.24
N ARG A 11 12.60 -4.62 4.19
CA ARG A 11 12.98 -4.95 2.79
C ARG A 11 14.41 -4.59 2.44
N ARG A 12 15.00 -3.57 3.06
CA ARG A 12 16.42 -3.26 2.87
C ARG A 12 17.32 -4.41 3.33
N PHE A 13 16.93 -5.10 4.40
CA PHE A 13 17.67 -6.27 4.86
C PHE A 13 17.55 -7.45 3.89
N GLU A 14 16.35 -7.68 3.36
CA GLU A 14 16.08 -8.79 2.44
C GLU A 14 16.67 -8.62 1.03
N LEU A 15 16.56 -7.42 0.44
CA LEU A 15 17.08 -7.13 -0.90
C LEU A 15 18.62 -7.11 -0.95
N GLY A 16 19.28 -7.06 0.22
CA GLY A 16 20.73 -6.95 0.36
C GLY A 16 21.29 -5.68 -0.29
N ALA A 17 22.62 -5.57 -0.35
CA ALA A 17 23.31 -4.47 -1.05
C ALA A 17 23.32 -4.69 -2.58
N THR A 18 22.18 -5.06 -3.17
CA THR A 18 22.05 -5.18 -4.62
C THR A 18 21.75 -3.80 -5.20
N ALA A 19 22.41 -3.44 -6.31
CA ALA A 19 22.20 -2.15 -6.96
C ALA A 19 20.75 -1.95 -7.45
N GLU A 20 20.06 -3.04 -7.79
CA GLU A 20 18.64 -3.01 -8.15
C GLU A 20 17.74 -2.81 -6.92
N GLY A 21 18.06 -3.46 -5.80
CA GLY A 21 17.34 -3.28 -4.53
C GLY A 21 17.49 -1.88 -3.95
N GLU A 22 18.68 -1.28 -4.01
CA GLU A 22 18.88 0.11 -3.57
C GLU A 22 18.02 1.10 -4.36
N GLY A 23 17.90 0.91 -5.69
CA GLY A 23 17.06 1.76 -6.52
C GLY A 23 15.57 1.59 -6.24
N VAL A 24 15.12 0.40 -5.85
CA VAL A 24 13.73 0.15 -5.43
C VAL A 24 13.43 0.85 -4.10
N LEU A 25 14.33 0.68 -3.12
CA LEU A 25 14.18 1.27 -1.78
C LEU A 25 14.16 2.80 -1.84
N GLU A 26 15.03 3.40 -2.64
CA GLU A 26 15.02 4.86 -2.86
C GLU A 26 13.66 5.33 -3.40
N ARG A 27 13.11 4.62 -4.39
CA ARG A 27 11.77 4.94 -4.92
C ARG A 27 10.69 4.84 -3.85
N LEU A 28 10.73 3.83 -2.97
CA LEU A 28 9.78 3.67 -1.86
C LEU A 28 9.86 4.83 -0.86
N TRP A 29 11.06 5.25 -0.48
CA TRP A 29 11.26 6.39 0.41
C TRP A 29 10.72 7.69 -0.17
N VAL A 30 10.90 7.91 -1.48
CA VAL A 30 10.31 9.06 -2.18
C VAL A 30 8.78 9.05 -2.09
N GLN A 31 8.14 7.88 -2.23
CA GLN A 31 6.68 7.81 -2.08
C GLN A 31 6.22 8.06 -0.65
N LEU A 32 6.95 7.58 0.35
CA LEU A 32 6.67 7.89 1.75
C LEU A 32 6.76 9.39 2.02
N ASP A 33 7.74 10.07 1.44
CA ASP A 33 7.88 11.52 1.56
C ASP A 33 6.69 12.25 0.91
N TYR A 34 6.25 11.83 -0.29
CA TYR A 34 5.03 12.34 -0.91
C TYR A 34 3.80 12.17 -0.02
N LEU A 35 3.64 11.02 0.64
CA LEU A 35 2.55 10.80 1.60
C LEU A 35 2.65 11.74 2.81
N LYS A 36 3.85 11.98 3.36
CA LYS A 36 4.06 12.94 4.46
C LYS A 36 3.71 14.37 4.05
N GLN A 37 3.94 14.72 2.80
CA GLN A 37 3.58 16.02 2.22
C GLN A 37 2.08 16.14 1.86
N GLY A 38 1.30 15.07 2.00
CA GLY A 38 -0.12 15.05 1.64
C GLY A 38 -0.39 14.91 0.13
N GLN A 39 0.62 14.55 -0.66
CA GLN A 39 0.50 14.37 -2.12
C GLN A 39 0.05 12.94 -2.46
N PHE A 40 -1.12 12.56 -1.97
CA PHE A 40 -1.59 11.17 -2.02
C PHE A 40 -1.87 10.69 -3.46
N GLU A 41 -2.56 11.48 -4.29
CA GLU A 41 -2.82 11.10 -5.71
C GLU A 41 -1.52 10.83 -6.49
N THR A 42 -0.50 11.66 -6.28
CA THR A 42 0.81 11.48 -6.92
C THR A 42 1.48 10.21 -6.44
N ALA A 43 1.53 10.00 -5.12
CA ALA A 43 2.11 8.80 -4.52
C ALA A 43 1.41 7.53 -5.04
N ILE A 44 0.07 7.49 -5.03
CA ILE A 44 -0.73 6.37 -5.54
C ILE A 44 -0.36 6.04 -6.98
N ARG A 45 -0.28 7.05 -7.87
CA ARG A 45 0.07 6.82 -9.28
C ARG A 45 1.46 6.20 -9.45
N HIS A 46 2.45 6.68 -8.70
CA HIS A 46 3.81 6.15 -8.76
C HIS A 46 3.87 4.73 -8.16
N LEU A 47 3.21 4.51 -7.03
CA LEU A 47 3.13 3.21 -6.37
C LEU A 47 2.42 2.16 -7.23
N ALA A 48 1.32 2.52 -7.92
CA ALA A 48 0.61 1.64 -8.85
C ALA A 48 1.54 1.11 -9.95
N VAL A 49 2.45 1.96 -10.46
CA VAL A 49 3.46 1.52 -11.43
C VAL A 49 4.51 0.61 -10.79
N MET A 50 4.93 0.90 -9.55
CA MET A 50 5.90 0.08 -8.82
C MET A 50 5.36 -1.32 -8.53
N VAL A 51 4.13 -1.45 -8.02
CA VAL A 51 3.54 -2.76 -7.73
C VAL A 51 3.36 -3.62 -8.99
N GLN A 52 3.10 -3.00 -10.15
CA GLN A 52 3.00 -3.74 -11.40
C GLN A 52 4.34 -4.17 -11.99
N ARG A 53 5.41 -3.39 -11.81
CA ARG A 53 6.71 -3.65 -12.43
C ARG A 53 7.65 -4.43 -11.53
N ASP A 54 7.76 -4.00 -10.29
CA ASP A 54 8.72 -4.51 -9.32
C ASP A 54 8.09 -5.59 -8.42
N ASN A 55 6.75 -5.66 -8.34
CA ASN A 55 6.00 -6.60 -7.48
C ASN A 55 6.50 -6.60 -6.02
N GLU A 56 6.78 -5.41 -5.50
CA GLU A 56 7.44 -5.24 -4.21
C GLU A 56 6.45 -5.18 -3.05
N PRO A 57 6.57 -6.06 -2.04
CA PRO A 57 5.63 -6.14 -0.91
C PRO A 57 5.45 -4.80 -0.18
N ALA A 58 6.55 -4.09 0.08
CA ALA A 58 6.52 -2.78 0.73
C ALA A 58 5.78 -1.72 -0.13
N ALA A 59 5.84 -1.83 -1.47
CA ALA A 59 5.09 -0.93 -2.36
C ALA A 59 3.58 -1.15 -2.20
N TYR A 60 3.11 -2.40 -2.10
CA TYR A 60 1.70 -2.70 -1.84
C TYR A 60 1.25 -2.15 -0.48
N LEU A 61 2.07 -2.30 0.56
CA LEU A 61 1.73 -1.78 1.89
C LEU A 61 1.59 -0.25 1.89
N ILE A 62 2.53 0.45 1.26
CA ILE A 62 2.51 1.91 1.15
C ILE A 62 1.33 2.37 0.28
N LEU A 63 1.00 1.64 -0.79
CA LEU A 63 -0.16 1.91 -1.64
C LEU A 63 -1.48 1.77 -0.87
N ALA A 64 -1.64 0.70 -0.10
CA ALA A 64 -2.81 0.51 0.75
C ALA A 64 -2.95 1.64 1.78
N ALA A 65 -1.83 2.08 2.38
CA ALA A 65 -1.84 3.21 3.28
C ALA A 65 -2.18 4.54 2.59
N ALA A 66 -1.72 4.74 1.36
CA ALA A 66 -2.07 5.91 0.56
C ALA A 66 -3.58 5.95 0.26
N TYR A 67 -4.18 4.82 -0.12
CA TYR A 67 -5.62 4.70 -0.30
C TYR A 67 -6.39 4.92 1.01
N LEU A 68 -5.87 4.45 2.15
CA LEU A 68 -6.45 4.73 3.46
C LEU A 68 -6.49 6.23 3.79
N LEU A 69 -5.43 6.97 3.43
CA LEU A 69 -5.35 8.41 3.64
C LEU A 69 -6.29 9.19 2.71
N GLU A 70 -6.52 8.67 1.51
CA GLU A 70 -7.54 9.17 0.56
C GLU A 70 -8.97 8.71 0.89
N GLU A 71 -9.16 7.97 1.99
CA GLU A 71 -10.45 7.41 2.43
C GLU A 71 -11.06 6.37 1.46
N GLU A 72 -10.24 5.80 0.56
CA GLU A 72 -10.60 4.75 -0.40
C GLU A 72 -10.40 3.35 0.23
N PHE A 73 -11.22 3.03 1.23
CA PHE A 73 -11.07 1.83 2.07
C PHE A 73 -11.21 0.51 1.29
N ASP A 74 -12.08 0.45 0.29
CA ASP A 74 -12.29 -0.76 -0.53
C ASP A 74 -11.05 -1.11 -1.37
N CYS A 75 -10.40 -0.09 -1.95
CA CYS A 75 -9.16 -0.30 -2.68
C CYS A 75 -8.01 -0.66 -1.73
N ALA A 76 -7.88 0.01 -0.58
CA ALA A 76 -6.87 -0.33 0.41
C ALA A 76 -6.94 -1.80 0.83
N LEU A 77 -8.16 -2.33 1.07
CA LEU A 77 -8.33 -3.74 1.39
C LEU A 77 -7.97 -4.68 0.25
N THR A 78 -8.37 -4.35 -0.97
CA THR A 78 -8.04 -5.17 -2.14
C THR A 78 -6.53 -5.31 -2.28
N ILE A 79 -5.79 -4.20 -2.13
CA ILE A 79 -4.33 -4.19 -2.18
C ILE A 79 -3.72 -5.00 -1.03
N LEU A 80 -4.26 -4.89 0.20
CA LEU A 80 -3.81 -5.70 1.33
C LEU A 80 -4.07 -7.20 1.13
N ASP A 81 -5.20 -7.58 0.53
CA ASP A 81 -5.49 -8.98 0.21
C ASP A 81 -4.54 -9.55 -0.86
N ILE A 82 -4.15 -8.75 -1.86
CA ILE A 82 -3.15 -9.12 -2.86
C ILE A 82 -1.79 -9.31 -2.17
N LEU A 83 -1.38 -8.36 -1.33
CA LEU A 83 -0.12 -8.44 -0.58
C LEU A 83 -0.08 -9.71 0.28
N LEU A 84 -1.13 -9.97 1.06
CA LEU A 84 -1.21 -11.14 1.93
C LEU A 84 -1.33 -12.47 1.18
N HIS A 85 -1.79 -12.45 -0.07
CA HIS A 85 -1.76 -13.63 -0.95
C HIS A 85 -0.35 -13.95 -1.45
N SER A 86 0.42 -12.91 -1.79
CA SER A 86 1.80 -13.06 -2.27
C SER A 86 2.78 -13.33 -1.14
N ASP A 87 2.62 -12.62 -0.02
CA ASP A 87 3.46 -12.70 1.15
C ASP A 87 2.59 -12.72 2.42
N SER A 88 2.25 -13.94 2.83
CA SER A 88 1.33 -14.17 3.95
C SER A 88 1.90 -13.77 5.30
N ASP A 89 3.22 -13.56 5.40
CA ASP A 89 3.92 -13.26 6.66
C ASP A 89 4.09 -11.75 6.93
N TYR A 90 3.48 -10.89 6.10
CA TYR A 90 3.53 -9.44 6.30
C TYR A 90 2.67 -9.01 7.51
N ALA A 91 3.29 -8.97 8.70
CA ALA A 91 2.62 -8.63 9.97
C ALA A 91 1.96 -7.24 9.92
N GLU A 92 2.59 -6.29 9.24
CA GLU A 92 2.12 -4.93 9.04
C GLU A 92 0.83 -4.90 8.23
N ALA A 93 0.73 -5.75 7.19
CA ALA A 93 -0.44 -5.83 6.34
C ALA A 93 -1.63 -6.41 7.12
N TRP A 94 -1.40 -7.45 7.94
CA TRP A 94 -2.42 -7.98 8.85
C TRP A 94 -2.90 -6.94 9.85
N ARG A 95 -1.99 -6.18 10.48
CA ARG A 95 -2.34 -5.11 11.43
C ARG A 95 -3.19 -4.02 10.75
N LEU A 96 -2.82 -3.61 9.54
CA LEU A 96 -3.58 -2.61 8.78
C LEU A 96 -4.95 -3.13 8.36
N LYS A 97 -5.03 -4.38 7.87
CA LYS A 97 -6.29 -5.03 7.50
C LYS A 97 -7.21 -5.19 8.70
N GLU A 98 -6.70 -5.66 9.83
CA GLU A 98 -7.46 -5.79 11.08
C GLU A 98 -7.96 -4.44 11.57
N TRP A 99 -7.09 -3.41 11.58
CA TRP A 99 -7.48 -2.06 11.94
C TRP A 99 -8.62 -1.54 11.07
N LEU A 100 -8.51 -1.73 9.75
CA LEU A 100 -9.49 -1.28 8.77
C LEU A 100 -10.83 -2.02 8.96
N CYS A 101 -10.82 -3.35 9.10
CA CYS A 101 -12.03 -4.15 9.36
C CYS A 101 -12.70 -3.79 10.69
N ARG A 102 -11.91 -3.55 11.75
CA ARG A 102 -12.44 -3.19 13.08
C ARG A 102 -13.05 -1.79 13.09
N ARG A 103 -12.43 -0.85 12.37
CA ARG A 103 -12.89 0.55 12.27
C ARG A 103 -14.07 0.70 11.29
N PHE A 104 -14.10 -0.14 10.25
CA PHE A 104 -15.05 -0.12 9.15
C PHE A 104 -15.56 -1.54 8.86
N PRO A 105 -16.54 -2.05 9.63
CA PRO A 105 -17.07 -3.41 9.47
C PRO A 105 -17.87 -3.63 8.17
N ARG A 106 -18.01 -2.61 7.31
CA ARG A 106 -18.77 -2.69 6.04
C ARG A 106 -17.97 -3.23 4.86
N CYS A 107 -16.70 -3.56 5.06
CA CYS A 107 -15.82 -3.98 3.98
C CYS A 107 -16.04 -5.41 3.46
N GLY A 108 -17.04 -6.12 3.98
CA GLY A 108 -17.48 -7.41 3.47
C GLY A 108 -18.86 -7.28 2.85
N GLY A 109 -18.93 -7.02 1.55
CA GLY A 109 -20.14 -7.33 0.79
C GLY A 109 -20.44 -6.35 -0.33
N GLY A 110 -20.07 -6.74 -1.56
CA GLY A 110 -20.81 -6.61 -2.82
C GLY A 110 -21.95 -5.59 -2.97
N GLN A 111 -21.87 -4.39 -2.40
CA GLN A 111 -22.86 -3.34 -2.58
C GLN A 111 -22.18 -2.07 -3.04
N ARG A 112 -22.25 -1.89 -4.37
CA ARG A 112 -22.40 -0.62 -5.07
C ARG A 112 -22.37 0.61 -4.15
N PHE A 113 -21.21 1.25 -4.04
CA PHE A 113 -21.18 2.68 -3.82
C PHE A 113 -21.63 3.38 -5.11
N VAL A 114 -22.94 3.50 -5.30
CA VAL A 114 -23.50 4.57 -6.16
C VAL A 114 -23.48 5.83 -5.30
N GLY A 115 -22.40 6.60 -5.42
CA GLY A 115 -22.31 7.87 -4.70
C GLY A 115 -20.90 8.41 -4.60
N GLN A 116 -20.40 8.97 -5.71
CA GLN A 116 -19.35 9.99 -5.71
C GLN A 116 -17.96 9.55 -5.21
N ARG A 117 -17.21 8.81 -6.04
CA ARG A 117 -15.97 9.24 -6.69
C ARG A 117 -15.33 8.03 -7.36
N LYS A 118 -14.80 8.29 -8.56
CA LYS A 118 -14.15 7.41 -9.54
C LYS A 118 -14.42 5.90 -9.35
N ALA A 119 -15.18 5.34 -10.28
CA ALA A 119 -15.01 3.94 -10.69
C ALA A 119 -13.59 3.77 -11.27
N GLY A 120 -12.58 3.84 -10.42
CA GLY A 120 -11.22 3.48 -10.72
C GLY A 120 -11.09 2.01 -10.37
N LEU A 121 -10.72 1.19 -11.35
CA LEU A 121 -10.03 -0.07 -11.04
C LEU A 121 -9.01 0.25 -9.94
N CYS A 122 -9.04 -0.47 -8.82
CA CYS A 122 -7.89 -0.45 -7.93
C CYS A 122 -6.73 -1.04 -8.75
N VAL A 123 -5.67 -0.26 -8.94
CA VAL A 123 -4.56 -0.53 -9.87
C VAL A 123 -3.30 -0.89 -9.10
#